data_AF-A0A8I3PGI9-F1
#
_entry.id   AF-A0A8I3PGI9-F1
#
_cell.length_a   1.000
_cell.length_b   1.000
_cell.length_c   1.000
_cell.angle_alpha   90.00
_cell.angle_beta   90.00
_cell.angle_gamma   90.00
#
_symmetry.space_group_name_H-M   'P 1'
#
loop_
_entity.id
_entity.type
_entity.pdbx_description
1 polymer ?
#
loop_
_entity_poly.entity_id
_entity_poly.type
_entity_poly.pdbx_seq_one_letter_code
_entity_poly.pdbx_strand_id
1 'polypeptide(L)'
;MTDQAFVTLTTNDAYAKGALVLGSSLKQHRTTRKLAVLATPQVSDSMRKVLETVFDEVITVDVLDSGDSAHLTLMKRPELGVTLTKLHCWSLTQYSKCVFMDADTLVLANIDDLFEREELSAAPDPGWPDCFNSGVFVYQPSVETYNQLLHLASEQGSFDGGDQGLLNTFFSSWATTDIRKHLPFIYNLSSISIYSYLPAFKAFGANAKVVHFLGRIKPWNYTYDPKTKSVKSESHDPTMTHPEFLNLWWDIFTTNILPLLQQFGLVKDTHSYLNVEGVSGAISHLSVGETPAAAQPFVSSEERKERWEQGQADYMGADSFDNIKRKLDTYLQ
;
A
#
# COMPACT_ATOMS: atom_id res chain seq x y z
N MET A 1 14.32 -6.66 22.98
CA MET A 1 14.17 -8.04 22.48
C MET A 1 14.66 -8.02 21.05
N THR A 2 15.51 -8.96 20.64
CA THR A 2 16.13 -8.93 19.29
C THR A 2 15.47 -9.87 18.30
N ASP A 3 14.52 -10.69 18.76
CA ASP A 3 13.83 -11.73 18.00
C ASP A 3 12.41 -11.34 17.57
N GLN A 4 12.02 -10.07 17.73
CA GLN A 4 10.70 -9.56 17.33
C GLN A 4 10.85 -8.31 16.46
N ALA A 5 10.04 -8.22 15.41
CA ALA A 5 10.12 -7.12 14.46
C ALA A 5 8.76 -6.59 13.98
N PHE A 6 8.73 -5.30 13.66
CA PHE A 6 7.77 -4.76 12.69
C PHE A 6 8.31 -5.01 11.29
N VAL A 7 7.44 -5.49 10.41
CA VAL A 7 7.79 -5.82 9.01
C VAL A 7 6.90 -5.03 8.09
N THR A 8 7.48 -4.40 7.08
CA THR A 8 6.73 -3.74 5.99
C THR A 8 7.25 -4.19 4.62
N LEU A 9 6.54 -3.81 3.56
CA LEU A 9 6.89 -4.13 2.18
C LEU A 9 6.90 -2.85 1.34
N THR A 10 7.92 -2.72 0.50
CA THR A 10 7.89 -1.79 -0.63
C THR A 10 8.28 -2.49 -1.94
N THR A 11 7.52 -2.22 -2.99
CA THR A 11 7.76 -2.76 -4.33
C THR A 11 8.26 -1.71 -5.33
N ASN A 12 8.37 -0.45 -4.91
CA ASN A 12 8.83 0.67 -5.73
C ASN A 12 9.17 1.90 -4.87
N ASP A 13 9.78 2.91 -5.48
CA ASP A 13 10.23 4.12 -4.77
C ASP A 13 9.08 4.98 -4.22
N ALA A 14 7.84 4.84 -4.71
CA ALA A 14 6.70 5.57 -4.17
C ALA A 14 6.27 4.99 -2.81
N TYR A 15 6.07 3.68 -2.74
CA TYR A 15 5.76 3.00 -1.47
C TYR A 15 6.94 3.01 -0.49
N ALA A 16 8.18 3.12 -0.98
CA ALA A 16 9.35 3.29 -0.11
C ALA A 16 9.25 4.57 0.73
N LYS A 17 8.64 5.65 0.21
CA LYS A 17 8.38 6.87 0.98
C LYS A 17 7.40 6.63 2.11
N GLY A 18 6.36 5.84 1.86
CA GLY A 18 5.44 5.35 2.90
C GLY A 18 6.15 4.53 3.97
N ALA A 19 6.96 3.54 3.55
CA ALA A 19 7.75 2.71 4.46
C ALA A 19 8.69 3.54 5.34
N LEU A 20 9.36 4.55 4.78
CA LEU A 20 10.21 5.47 5.53
C LEU A 20 9.43 6.25 6.59
N VAL A 21 8.24 6.78 6.27
CA VAL A 21 7.37 7.45 7.23
C VAL A 21 6.90 6.50 8.32
N LEU A 22 6.48 5.27 7.95
CA LEU A 22 6.09 4.23 8.90
C LEU A 22 7.24 3.92 9.88
N GLY A 23 8.44 3.61 9.38
CA GLY A 23 9.61 3.32 10.21
C GLY A 23 10.00 4.50 11.11
N SER A 24 9.93 5.73 10.60
CA SER A 24 10.14 6.97 11.37
C SER A 24 9.11 7.12 12.49
N SER A 25 7.82 6.87 12.22
CA SER A 25 6.76 6.94 13.22
C SER A 25 6.91 5.89 14.33
N LEU A 26 7.30 4.65 13.98
CA LEU A 26 7.62 3.60 14.95
C LEU A 26 8.78 4.01 15.88
N LYS A 27 9.86 4.58 15.33
CA LYS A 27 10.98 5.11 16.12
C LYS A 27 10.57 6.29 17.01
N GLN A 28 9.77 7.22 16.49
CA GLN A 28 9.24 8.35 17.24
C GLN A 28 8.42 7.90 18.45
N HIS A 29 7.65 6.83 18.29
CA HIS A 29 6.88 6.20 19.37
C HIS A 29 7.67 5.14 20.15
N ARG A 30 9.01 5.16 20.03
CA ARG A 30 9.96 4.43 20.87
C ARG A 30 9.68 2.93 20.93
N THR A 31 9.40 2.31 19.77
CA THR A 31 9.40 0.86 19.71
C THR A 31 10.74 0.29 20.19
N THR A 32 10.67 -0.84 20.88
CA THR A 32 11.84 -1.58 21.36
C THR A 32 12.13 -2.83 20.52
N ARG A 33 11.41 -2.99 19.40
CA ARG A 33 11.50 -4.10 18.45
C ARG A 33 12.29 -3.68 17.22
N LYS A 34 12.73 -4.67 16.45
CA LYS A 34 13.44 -4.46 15.20
C LYS A 34 12.52 -3.94 14.11
N LEU A 35 13.06 -3.20 13.16
CA LEU A 35 12.37 -2.75 11.97
C LEU A 35 12.96 -3.45 10.74
N ALA A 36 12.15 -4.26 10.07
CA ALA A 36 12.54 -4.92 8.83
C ALA A 36 11.66 -4.43 7.67
N VAL A 37 12.25 -4.32 6.48
CA VAL A 37 11.52 -4.00 5.25
C VAL A 37 11.88 -4.99 4.15
N LEU A 38 10.86 -5.56 3.52
CA LEU A 38 10.99 -6.31 2.28
C LEU A 38 11.03 -5.31 1.11
N ALA A 39 12.00 -5.45 0.20
CA ALA A 39 12.18 -4.54 -0.92
C ALA A 39 12.43 -5.30 -2.23
N THR A 40 11.61 -5.07 -3.26
CA THR A 40 11.79 -5.72 -4.57
C THR A 40 12.85 -5.02 -5.42
N PRO A 41 13.48 -5.68 -6.41
CA PRO A 41 14.51 -5.08 -7.26
C PRO A 41 14.13 -3.77 -7.96
N GLN A 42 12.84 -3.45 -8.08
CA GLN A 42 12.33 -2.20 -8.65
C GLN A 42 12.54 -0.98 -7.72
N VAL A 43 12.84 -1.19 -6.44
CA VAL A 43 13.26 -0.12 -5.53
C VAL A 43 14.71 0.26 -5.87
N SER A 44 14.95 1.53 -6.17
CA SER A 44 16.26 2.02 -6.60
C SER A 44 17.33 1.86 -5.52
N ASP A 45 18.60 1.69 -5.94
CA ASP A 45 19.73 1.54 -5.01
C ASP A 45 19.89 2.73 -4.06
N SER A 46 19.62 3.94 -4.54
CA SER A 46 19.61 5.16 -3.72
C SER A 46 18.50 5.11 -2.68
N MET A 47 17.28 4.70 -3.05
CA MET A 47 16.18 4.54 -2.11
C MET A 47 16.46 3.42 -1.09
N ARG A 48 17.05 2.31 -1.50
CA ARG A 48 17.49 1.22 -0.61
C ARG A 48 18.47 1.69 0.44
N LYS A 49 19.47 2.49 0.05
CA LYS A 49 20.41 3.11 1.01
C LYS A 49 19.72 4.02 2.02
N VAL A 50 18.66 4.73 1.60
CA VAL A 50 17.86 5.53 2.54
C VAL A 50 17.07 4.62 3.49
N LEU A 51 16.46 3.53 2.99
CA LEU A 51 15.79 2.54 3.83
C LEU A 51 16.73 1.95 4.88
N GLU A 52 17.99 1.65 4.53
CA GLU A 52 19.03 1.17 5.46
C GLU A 52 19.35 2.15 6.60
N THR A 53 19.03 3.43 6.47
CA THR A 53 19.18 4.41 7.57
C THR A 53 18.01 4.37 8.57
N VAL A 54 16.85 3.88 8.13
CA VAL A 54 15.62 3.85 8.94
C VAL A 54 15.33 2.44 9.48
N PHE A 55 15.56 1.40 8.70
CA PHE A 55 15.28 0.02 9.07
C PHE A 55 16.55 -0.66 9.61
N ASP A 56 16.39 -1.58 10.56
CA ASP A 56 17.48 -2.43 11.04
C ASP A 56 17.89 -3.45 9.95
N GLU A 57 16.93 -3.93 9.16
CA GLU A 57 17.14 -4.90 8.09
C GLU A 57 16.37 -4.50 6.82
N VAL A 58 17.06 -4.47 5.67
CA VAL A 58 16.46 -4.32 4.34
C VAL A 58 16.68 -5.62 3.58
N ILE A 59 15.60 -6.37 3.35
CA ILE A 59 15.64 -7.71 2.76
C ILE A 59 15.15 -7.62 1.32
N THR A 60 16.01 -7.96 0.37
CA THR A 60 15.62 -8.02 -1.03
C THR A 60 14.79 -9.28 -1.29
N VAL A 61 13.62 -9.11 -1.92
CA VAL A 61 12.74 -10.21 -2.32
C VAL A 61 12.49 -10.09 -3.82
N ASP A 62 12.81 -11.15 -4.58
CA ASP A 62 12.61 -11.18 -6.03
C ASP A 62 11.75 -12.37 -6.45
N VAL A 63 10.43 -12.14 -6.51
CA VAL A 63 9.45 -13.15 -6.94
C VAL A 63 9.63 -13.54 -8.41
N LEU A 64 10.34 -12.73 -9.21
CA LEU A 64 10.64 -13.02 -10.61
C LEU A 64 11.89 -13.90 -10.78
N ASP A 65 12.65 -14.16 -9.72
CA ASP A 65 13.76 -15.11 -9.76
C ASP A 65 13.23 -16.53 -9.94
N SER A 66 13.66 -17.21 -11.01
CA SER A 66 13.30 -18.61 -11.29
C SER A 66 13.65 -19.60 -10.18
N GLY A 67 14.56 -19.25 -9.27
CA GLY A 67 14.89 -20.03 -8.08
C GLY A 67 13.92 -19.85 -6.91
N ASP A 68 13.00 -18.89 -6.98
CA ASP A 68 12.02 -18.60 -5.94
C ASP A 68 10.81 -19.55 -6.04
N SER A 69 10.44 -20.19 -4.93
CA SER A 69 9.22 -21.00 -4.85
C SER A 69 7.96 -20.22 -5.23
N ALA A 70 7.95 -18.91 -5.00
CA ALA A 70 6.87 -18.02 -5.38
C ALA A 70 6.80 -17.78 -6.90
N HIS A 71 7.90 -17.94 -7.65
CA HIS A 71 7.95 -17.76 -9.10
C HIS A 71 7.02 -18.71 -9.85
N LEU A 72 7.02 -20.00 -9.47
CA LEU A 72 6.14 -21.01 -10.09
C LEU A 72 4.67 -20.68 -9.86
N THR A 73 4.34 -20.17 -8.67
CA THR A 73 2.99 -19.73 -8.33
C THR A 73 2.62 -18.49 -9.15
N LEU A 74 3.55 -17.54 -9.29
CA LEU A 74 3.38 -16.35 -10.10
C LEU A 74 3.16 -16.68 -11.58
N MET A 75 3.86 -17.66 -12.13
CA MET A 75 3.64 -18.10 -13.52
C MET A 75 2.22 -18.63 -13.76
N LYS A 76 1.60 -19.26 -12.75
CA LYS A 76 0.21 -19.71 -12.82
C LYS A 76 -0.79 -18.57 -12.59
N ARG A 77 -0.41 -17.55 -11.82
CA ARG A 77 -1.26 -16.47 -11.29
C ARG A 77 -0.52 -15.12 -11.32
N PRO A 78 -0.27 -14.53 -12.50
CA PRO A 78 0.53 -13.30 -12.64
C PRO A 78 -0.05 -12.10 -11.89
N GLU A 79 -1.37 -12.08 -11.67
CA GLU A 79 -2.09 -11.06 -10.91
C GLU A 79 -1.68 -11.00 -9.43
N LEU A 80 -1.11 -12.08 -8.88
CA LEU A 80 -0.74 -12.19 -7.47
C LEU A 80 0.68 -11.68 -7.15
N GLY A 81 1.39 -11.01 -8.08
CA GLY A 81 2.80 -10.62 -7.89
C GLY A 81 3.10 -9.88 -6.58
N VAL A 82 2.33 -8.85 -6.25
CA VAL A 82 2.51 -8.10 -4.99
C VAL A 82 2.12 -8.96 -3.78
N THR A 83 1.03 -9.72 -3.90
CA THR A 83 0.57 -10.67 -2.88
C THR A 83 1.66 -11.67 -2.50
N LEU A 84 2.24 -12.33 -3.49
CA LEU A 84 3.29 -13.33 -3.30
C LEU A 84 4.54 -12.71 -2.67
N THR A 85 4.89 -11.48 -3.06
CA THR A 85 6.00 -10.73 -2.44
C THR A 85 5.75 -10.50 -0.94
N LYS A 86 4.52 -10.15 -0.56
CA LYS A 86 4.14 -9.93 0.84
C LYS A 86 4.24 -11.21 1.67
N LEU A 87 3.92 -12.38 1.10
CA LEU A 87 4.01 -13.66 1.81
C LEU A 87 5.43 -14.00 2.28
N HIS A 88 6.48 -13.45 1.65
CA HIS A 88 7.85 -13.62 2.13
C HIS A 88 8.07 -13.11 3.55
N CYS A 89 7.15 -12.33 4.13
CA CYS A 89 7.21 -11.98 5.54
C CYS A 89 7.22 -13.23 6.45
N TRP A 90 6.54 -14.32 6.08
CA TRP A 90 6.62 -15.61 6.80
C TRP A 90 7.96 -16.32 6.67
N SER A 91 8.82 -15.94 5.71
CA SER A 91 10.16 -16.54 5.56
C SER A 91 11.20 -15.98 6.54
N LEU A 92 10.87 -14.90 7.27
CA LEU A 92 11.77 -14.17 8.17
C LEU A 92 11.97 -14.89 9.52
N THR A 93 12.42 -16.14 9.46
CA THR A 93 12.59 -17.05 10.60
C THR A 93 13.70 -16.66 11.58
N GLN A 94 14.45 -15.59 11.31
CA GLN A 94 15.29 -14.93 12.32
C GLN A 94 14.46 -14.27 13.44
N TYR A 95 13.16 -14.04 13.21
CA TYR A 95 12.21 -13.50 14.19
C TYR A 95 11.24 -14.58 14.68
N SER A 96 10.94 -14.56 15.98
CA SER A 96 9.97 -15.45 16.62
C SER A 96 8.52 -14.98 16.45
N LYS A 97 8.32 -13.66 16.29
CA LYS A 97 7.01 -13.04 16.07
C LYS A 97 7.18 -11.69 15.40
N CYS A 98 6.29 -11.40 14.46
CA CYS A 98 6.31 -10.16 13.73
C CYS A 98 4.94 -9.48 13.74
N VAL A 99 4.94 -8.16 13.59
CA VAL A 99 3.76 -7.38 13.22
C VAL A 99 3.99 -6.89 11.80
N PHE A 100 3.21 -7.39 10.85
CA PHE A 100 3.22 -6.86 9.50
C PHE A 100 2.41 -5.56 9.47
N MET A 101 2.91 -4.55 8.76
CA MET A 101 2.24 -3.27 8.52
C MET A 101 2.46 -2.83 7.07
N ASP A 102 1.39 -2.56 6.32
CA ASP A 102 1.50 -2.01 4.96
C ASP A 102 2.21 -0.64 5.00
N ALA A 103 2.95 -0.31 3.94
CA ALA A 103 3.73 0.93 3.85
C ALA A 103 2.87 2.20 3.79
N ASP A 104 1.56 2.09 3.59
CA ASP A 104 0.58 3.17 3.67
C ASP A 104 -0.13 3.23 5.03
N THR A 105 0.49 2.68 6.08
CA THR A 105 0.07 2.87 7.47
C THR A 105 0.93 3.93 8.18
N LEU A 106 0.39 4.53 9.24
CA LEU A 106 1.07 5.51 10.09
C LEU A 106 0.80 5.21 11.57
N VAL A 107 1.86 5.15 12.37
CA VAL A 107 1.77 4.93 13.81
C VAL A 107 1.62 6.25 14.56
N LEU A 108 0.66 6.31 15.48
CA LEU A 108 0.30 7.48 16.29
C LEU A 108 0.61 7.31 17.78
N ALA A 109 0.89 6.09 18.20
CA ALA A 109 1.20 5.72 19.58
C ALA A 109 2.07 4.46 19.61
N ASN A 110 2.70 4.17 20.74
CA ASN A 110 3.42 2.92 20.89
C ASN A 110 2.42 1.73 20.79
N ILE A 111 2.76 0.76 19.94
CA ILE A 111 1.96 -0.43 19.63
C ILE A 111 2.73 -1.73 19.87
N ASP A 112 3.75 -1.67 20.72
CA ASP A 112 4.57 -2.82 21.10
C ASP A 112 3.77 -3.89 21.86
N ASP A 113 2.61 -3.52 22.42
CA ASP A 113 1.64 -4.43 23.04
C ASP A 113 1.02 -5.42 22.04
N LEU A 114 1.08 -5.16 20.73
CA LEU A 114 0.68 -6.13 19.71
C LEU A 114 1.48 -7.43 19.76
N PHE A 115 2.72 -7.41 20.25
CA PHE A 115 3.54 -8.62 20.37
C PHE A 115 3.06 -9.58 21.48
N GLU A 116 2.08 -9.19 22.30
CA GLU A 116 1.38 -10.07 23.24
C GLU A 116 0.39 -11.01 22.54
N ARG A 117 0.02 -10.71 21.27
CA ARG A 117 -0.97 -11.46 20.48
C ARG A 117 -0.37 -12.69 19.81
N GLU A 118 -1.23 -13.61 19.38
CA GLU A 118 -0.86 -14.83 18.66
C GLU A 118 -1.19 -14.75 17.16
N GLU A 119 -0.67 -15.68 16.36
CA GLU A 119 -1.03 -15.80 14.96
C GLU A 119 -2.45 -16.41 14.79
N LEU A 120 -3.29 -15.94 13.87
CA LEU A 120 -3.24 -14.67 13.15
C LEU A 120 -4.12 -13.67 13.91
N SER A 121 -3.55 -12.55 14.35
CA SER A 121 -4.33 -11.47 14.97
C SER A 121 -4.36 -10.24 14.07
N ALA A 122 -5.54 -9.78 13.71
CA ALA A 122 -5.74 -8.65 12.80
C ALA A 122 -7.02 -7.88 13.18
N ALA A 123 -7.18 -6.67 12.64
CA ALA A 123 -8.38 -5.86 12.86
C ALA A 123 -9.45 -6.18 11.79
N PRO A 124 -10.75 -5.99 12.09
CA PRO A 124 -11.81 -6.18 11.12
C PRO A 124 -11.68 -5.21 9.94
N ASP A 125 -12.00 -5.70 8.73
CA ASP A 125 -12.14 -4.88 7.55
C ASP A 125 -13.41 -4.01 7.63
N PRO A 126 -13.35 -2.71 7.31
CA PRO A 126 -14.52 -1.84 7.39
C PRO A 126 -15.58 -2.11 6.32
N GLY A 127 -15.23 -2.77 5.21
CA GLY A 127 -16.15 -3.12 4.15
C GLY A 127 -16.92 -4.40 4.47
N TRP A 128 -16.20 -5.48 4.80
CA TRP A 128 -16.78 -6.77 5.18
C TRP A 128 -16.20 -7.25 6.53
N PRO A 129 -16.85 -6.94 7.68
CA PRO A 129 -16.26 -7.15 9.01
C PRO A 129 -15.98 -8.59 9.43
N ASP A 130 -16.53 -9.58 8.74
CA ASP A 130 -16.19 -11.00 8.94
C ASP A 130 -14.85 -11.38 8.27
N CYS A 131 -14.29 -10.47 7.45
CA CYS A 131 -12.91 -10.54 7.00
C CYS A 131 -12.07 -9.61 7.87
N PHE A 132 -10.84 -10.01 8.15
CA PHE A 132 -9.85 -9.10 8.70
C PHE A 132 -9.18 -8.30 7.59
N ASN A 133 -8.77 -7.07 7.91
CA ASN A 133 -7.94 -6.27 7.05
C ASN A 133 -6.47 -6.71 7.16
N SER A 134 -5.83 -6.99 6.02
CA SER A 134 -4.44 -7.49 5.99
C SER A 134 -3.37 -6.38 6.04
N GLY A 135 -3.78 -5.13 6.25
CA GLY A 135 -2.87 -3.99 6.37
C GLY A 135 -2.07 -3.98 7.67
N VAL A 136 -2.61 -4.54 8.75
CA VAL A 136 -1.90 -4.74 10.02
C VAL A 136 -2.29 -6.08 10.63
N PHE A 137 -1.30 -6.95 10.84
CA PHE A 137 -1.53 -8.25 11.47
C PHE A 137 -0.31 -8.77 12.23
N VAL A 138 -0.56 -9.56 13.27
CA VAL A 138 0.44 -10.27 14.07
C VAL A 138 0.54 -11.71 13.58
N TYR A 139 1.75 -12.15 13.29
CA TYR A 139 2.03 -13.48 12.75
C TYR A 139 3.34 -14.06 13.30
N GLN A 140 3.57 -15.34 13.05
CA GLN A 140 4.80 -16.04 13.40
C GLN A 140 5.51 -16.50 12.13
N PRO A 141 6.71 -15.97 11.81
CA PRO A 141 7.49 -16.47 10.69
C PRO A 141 7.68 -17.98 10.76
N SER A 142 7.34 -18.67 9.69
CA SER A 142 7.37 -20.12 9.55
C SER A 142 7.48 -20.50 8.09
N VAL A 143 8.53 -21.23 7.74
CA VAL A 143 8.70 -21.79 6.38
C VAL A 143 7.55 -22.73 6.03
N GLU A 144 7.00 -23.44 7.01
CA GLU A 144 5.83 -24.29 6.81
C GLU A 144 4.59 -23.47 6.43
N THR A 145 4.26 -22.44 7.22
CA THR A 145 3.12 -21.55 6.94
C THR A 145 3.29 -20.84 5.59
N TYR A 146 4.51 -20.38 5.29
CA TYR A 146 4.83 -19.78 3.98
C TYR A 146 4.53 -20.74 2.82
N ASN A 147 5.01 -21.99 2.89
CA ASN A 147 4.78 -22.98 1.84
C ASN A 147 3.29 -23.34 1.70
N GLN A 148 2.55 -23.41 2.82
CA GLN A 148 1.11 -23.67 2.79
C GLN A 148 0.33 -22.50 2.16
N LEU A 149 0.73 -21.26 2.43
CA LEU A 149 0.17 -20.06 1.79
C LEU A 149 0.45 -20.02 0.29
N LEU A 150 1.69 -20.34 -0.14
CA LEU A 150 2.04 -20.46 -1.55
C LEU A 150 1.23 -21.56 -2.25
N HIS A 151 1.06 -22.71 -1.59
CA HIS A 151 0.25 -23.80 -2.13
C HIS A 151 -1.20 -23.36 -2.34
N LEU A 152 -1.80 -22.70 -1.33
CA LEU A 152 -3.15 -22.16 -1.44
C LEU A 152 -3.26 -21.14 -2.59
N ALA A 153 -2.28 -20.23 -2.71
CA ALA A 153 -2.25 -19.23 -3.78
C ALA A 153 -2.16 -19.88 -5.18
N SER A 154 -1.36 -20.94 -5.33
CA SER A 154 -1.27 -21.70 -6.58
C SER A 154 -2.59 -22.39 -6.94
N GLU A 155 -3.22 -23.06 -5.97
CA GLU A 155 -4.41 -23.87 -6.21
C GLU A 155 -5.68 -23.02 -6.36
N GLN A 156 -5.93 -22.11 -5.41
CA GLN A 156 -7.19 -21.37 -5.30
C GLN A 156 -7.08 -19.89 -5.69
N GLY A 157 -5.86 -19.33 -5.65
CA GLY A 157 -5.66 -17.89 -5.82
C GLY A 157 -6.20 -17.09 -4.65
N SER A 158 -6.65 -15.86 -4.92
CA SER A 158 -7.29 -14.99 -3.94
C SER A 158 -8.65 -14.51 -4.44
N PHE A 159 -9.67 -14.50 -3.57
CA PHE A 159 -11.01 -14.06 -3.97
C PHE A 159 -11.10 -12.56 -4.32
N ASP A 160 -10.17 -11.74 -3.85
CA ASP A 160 -10.09 -10.30 -4.16
C ASP A 160 -8.91 -9.96 -5.08
N GLY A 161 -8.16 -10.96 -5.54
CA GLY A 161 -6.93 -10.80 -6.34
C GLY A 161 -5.73 -10.24 -5.55
N GLY A 162 -5.89 -9.95 -4.26
CA GLY A 162 -4.85 -9.41 -3.37
C GLY A 162 -4.45 -10.38 -2.26
N ASP A 163 -3.64 -9.92 -1.32
CA ASP A 163 -3.21 -10.71 -0.16
C ASP A 163 -4.33 -10.88 0.87
N GLN A 164 -5.21 -9.89 1.02
CA GLN A 164 -6.28 -9.93 2.01
C GLN A 164 -7.20 -11.14 1.77
N GLY A 165 -7.62 -11.38 0.52
CA GLY A 165 -8.46 -12.53 0.22
C GLY A 165 -7.79 -13.89 0.44
N LEU A 166 -6.51 -14.01 0.07
CA LEU A 166 -5.72 -15.22 0.29
C LEU A 166 -5.55 -15.49 1.79
N LEU A 167 -5.17 -14.48 2.56
CA LEU A 167 -4.96 -14.59 4.00
C LEU A 167 -6.25 -14.90 4.74
N ASN A 168 -7.39 -14.27 4.38
CA ASN A 168 -8.69 -14.60 4.97
C ASN A 168 -9.14 -16.02 4.61
N THR A 169 -8.83 -16.51 3.41
CA THR A 169 -9.10 -17.90 3.02
C THR A 169 -8.29 -18.88 3.88
N PHE A 170 -7.00 -18.60 4.08
CA PHE A 170 -6.11 -19.43 4.89
C PHE A 170 -6.47 -19.41 6.38
N PHE A 171 -6.63 -18.21 6.95
CA PHE A 171 -6.94 -17.98 8.37
C PHE A 171 -8.46 -17.79 8.61
N SER A 172 -9.28 -18.60 7.94
CA SER A 172 -10.75 -18.47 7.89
C SER A 172 -11.47 -18.61 9.24
N SER A 173 -10.79 -19.17 10.25
CA SER A 173 -11.31 -19.28 11.62
C SER A 173 -11.34 -17.95 12.39
N TRP A 174 -10.68 -16.90 11.88
CA TRP A 174 -10.49 -15.61 12.57
C TRP A 174 -11.81 -15.01 13.07
N ALA A 175 -12.85 -14.97 12.24
CA ALA A 175 -14.11 -14.31 12.57
C ALA A 175 -14.89 -14.97 13.72
N THR A 176 -14.71 -16.27 13.95
CA THR A 176 -15.63 -17.07 14.78
C THR A 176 -14.99 -17.78 15.96
N THR A 177 -13.66 -17.74 16.10
CA THR A 177 -12.95 -18.63 17.03
C THR A 177 -12.48 -17.94 18.32
N ASP A 178 -11.62 -16.92 18.22
CA ASP A 178 -10.97 -16.31 19.39
C ASP A 178 -10.98 -14.78 19.32
N ILE A 179 -11.74 -14.15 20.20
CA ILE A 179 -11.84 -12.69 20.29
C ILE A 179 -10.49 -12.01 20.58
N ARG A 180 -9.52 -12.72 21.17
CA ARG A 180 -8.19 -12.16 21.42
C ARG A 180 -7.41 -11.95 20.13
N LYS A 181 -7.81 -12.59 19.02
CA LYS A 181 -7.24 -12.41 17.67
C LYS A 181 -7.89 -11.25 16.90
N HIS A 182 -8.97 -10.67 17.44
CA HIS A 182 -9.57 -9.44 16.93
C HIS A 182 -8.83 -8.26 17.53
N LEU A 183 -7.91 -7.69 16.75
CA LEU A 183 -7.28 -6.43 17.15
C LEU A 183 -8.35 -5.34 17.19
N PRO A 184 -8.34 -4.46 18.21
CA PRO A 184 -9.22 -3.31 18.21
C PRO A 184 -9.01 -2.47 16.95
N PHE A 185 -10.11 -1.96 16.37
CA PHE A 185 -10.08 -1.22 15.10
C PHE A 185 -9.09 -0.04 15.08
N ILE A 186 -8.79 0.56 16.24
CA ILE A 186 -7.81 1.64 16.41
C ILE A 186 -6.35 1.24 16.10
N TYR A 187 -6.03 -0.07 16.01
CA TYR A 187 -4.72 -0.57 15.56
C TYR A 187 -4.62 -0.74 14.05
N ASN A 188 -5.71 -0.51 13.32
CA ASN A 188 -5.73 -0.48 11.86
C ASN A 188 -6.89 0.42 11.38
N LEU A 189 -6.89 1.69 11.82
CA LEU A 189 -8.00 2.59 11.54
C LEU A 189 -7.96 3.00 10.06
N SER A 190 -8.88 2.45 9.28
CA SER A 190 -9.06 2.84 7.88
C SER A 190 -9.44 4.31 7.74
N SER A 191 -8.72 5.03 6.87
CA SER A 191 -9.02 6.41 6.48
C SER A 191 -10.44 6.57 5.90
N ILE A 192 -10.97 5.51 5.29
CA ILE A 192 -12.32 5.47 4.72
C ILE A 192 -13.38 5.55 5.81
N SER A 193 -13.16 4.85 6.93
CA SER A 193 -14.12 4.83 8.04
C SER A 193 -14.29 6.18 8.74
N ILE A 194 -13.30 7.05 8.57
CA ILE A 194 -13.32 8.39 9.16
C ILE A 194 -14.46 9.23 8.55
N TYR A 195 -14.71 9.10 7.25
CA TYR A 195 -15.82 9.81 6.60
C TYR A 195 -17.09 8.97 6.51
N SER A 196 -17.01 7.64 6.44
CA SER A 196 -18.20 6.79 6.28
C SER A 196 -19.01 6.65 7.58
N TYR A 197 -18.36 6.64 8.75
CA TYR A 197 -19.01 6.61 10.06
C TYR A 197 -18.43 7.70 10.97
N LEU A 198 -18.65 8.96 10.56
CA LEU A 198 -18.19 10.14 11.28
C LEU A 198 -18.60 10.18 12.77
N PRO A 199 -19.82 9.77 13.20
CA PRO A 199 -20.16 9.75 14.63
C PRO A 199 -19.27 8.83 15.47
N ALA A 200 -18.95 7.63 14.98
CA ALA A 200 -18.07 6.70 15.68
C ALA A 200 -16.63 7.23 15.71
N PHE A 201 -16.17 7.82 14.60
CA PHE A 201 -14.86 8.47 14.59
C PHE A 201 -14.77 9.63 15.59
N LYS A 202 -15.80 10.48 15.69
CA LYS A 202 -15.83 11.55 16.72
C LYS A 202 -15.82 11.01 18.15
N ALA A 203 -16.43 9.85 18.40
CA ALA A 203 -16.48 9.24 19.72
C ALA A 203 -15.17 8.50 20.09
N PHE A 204 -14.55 7.81 19.14
CA PHE A 204 -13.46 6.85 19.42
C PHE A 204 -12.15 7.14 18.68
N GLY A 205 -12.19 7.95 17.61
CA GLY A 205 -11.05 8.22 16.72
C GLY A 205 -9.88 8.92 17.39
N ALA A 206 -10.12 9.65 18.49
CA ALA A 206 -9.05 10.22 19.32
C ALA A 206 -8.13 9.15 19.94
N ASN A 207 -8.59 7.89 20.03
CA ASN A 207 -7.81 6.76 20.53
C ASN A 207 -7.06 6.00 19.43
N ALA A 208 -7.06 6.50 18.19
CA ALA A 208 -6.36 5.86 17.08
C ALA A 208 -4.87 5.65 17.42
N LYS A 209 -4.39 4.42 17.24
CA LYS A 209 -2.97 4.06 17.41
C LYS A 209 -2.27 3.89 16.07
N VAL A 210 -2.99 3.44 15.05
CA VAL A 210 -2.50 3.31 13.67
C VAL A 210 -3.59 3.79 12.72
N VAL A 211 -3.21 4.58 11.72
CA VAL A 211 -4.07 4.97 10.61
C VAL A 211 -3.61 4.24 9.35
N HIS A 212 -4.55 3.71 8.59
CA HIS A 212 -4.30 3.06 7.31
C HIS A 212 -4.91 3.88 6.19
N PHE A 213 -4.07 4.43 5.30
CA PHE A 213 -4.50 5.24 4.16
C PHE A 213 -4.98 4.37 3.00
N LEU A 214 -6.08 3.66 3.24
CA LEU A 214 -6.78 2.86 2.24
C LEU A 214 -7.32 3.74 1.10
N GLY A 215 -7.47 3.11 -0.07
CA GLY A 215 -7.94 3.76 -1.28
C GLY A 215 -6.82 4.01 -2.29
N ARG A 216 -7.22 4.58 -3.44
CA ARG A 216 -6.35 4.78 -4.60
C ARG A 216 -5.34 5.91 -4.39
N ILE A 217 -5.75 6.98 -3.72
CA ILE A 217 -4.91 8.15 -3.46
C ILE A 217 -4.16 7.91 -2.15
N LYS A 218 -2.83 7.87 -2.23
CA LYS A 218 -1.96 7.66 -1.07
C LYS A 218 -1.45 9.00 -0.54
N PRO A 219 -0.93 9.07 0.70
CA PRO A 219 -0.45 10.33 1.27
C PRO A 219 0.56 11.07 0.39
N TRP A 220 1.45 10.33 -0.26
CA TRP A 220 2.46 10.85 -1.19
C TRP A 220 1.91 11.31 -2.55
N ASN A 221 0.62 11.15 -2.83
CA ASN A 221 0.00 11.71 -4.03
C ASN A 221 -0.52 13.14 -3.80
N TYR A 222 -0.63 13.59 -2.55
CA TYR A 222 -1.10 14.95 -2.25
C TYR A 222 0.01 15.99 -2.48
N THR A 223 -0.39 17.24 -2.70
CA THR A 223 0.54 18.38 -2.63
C THR A 223 0.51 18.96 -1.23
N TYR A 224 1.67 19.16 -0.63
CA TYR A 224 1.82 19.73 0.71
C TYR A 224 2.44 21.12 0.66
N ASP A 225 1.86 22.06 1.41
CA ASP A 225 2.43 23.38 1.64
C ASP A 225 3.19 23.38 2.97
N PRO A 226 4.54 23.43 2.96
CA PRO A 226 5.34 23.42 4.17
C PRO A 226 5.17 24.68 5.02
N LYS A 227 4.70 25.79 4.43
CA LYS A 227 4.50 27.06 5.15
C LYS A 227 3.23 27.04 5.99
N THR A 228 2.14 26.53 5.43
CA THR A 228 0.85 26.41 6.14
C THR A 228 0.73 25.10 6.91
N LYS A 229 1.66 24.16 6.70
CA LYS A 229 1.64 22.80 7.25
C LYS A 229 0.34 22.05 6.94
N SER A 230 -0.12 22.18 5.69
CA SER A 230 -1.37 21.56 5.26
C SER A 230 -1.29 20.99 3.85
N VAL A 231 -1.92 19.85 3.66
CA VAL A 231 -2.21 19.31 2.32
C VAL A 231 -3.18 20.24 1.57
N LYS A 232 -2.95 20.43 0.28
CA LYS A 232 -3.86 21.18 -0.59
C LYS A 232 -4.98 20.26 -1.04
N SER A 233 -6.22 20.70 -0.83
CA SER A 233 -7.40 20.03 -1.37
C SER A 233 -7.55 20.41 -2.84
N GLU A 234 -7.51 19.43 -3.74
CA GLU A 234 -8.27 19.55 -4.97
C GLU A 234 -9.75 19.37 -4.61
N SER A 235 -10.63 20.17 -5.20
CA SER A 235 -12.05 20.19 -4.89
C SER A 235 -12.70 18.82 -5.14
N HIS A 236 -13.41 18.28 -4.13
CA HIS A 236 -14.19 17.02 -4.13
C HIS A 236 -13.46 15.70 -3.85
N ASP A 237 -12.45 15.67 -2.98
CA ASP A 237 -11.94 14.41 -2.43
C ASP A 237 -12.61 14.05 -1.08
N PRO A 238 -13.53 13.07 -1.02
CA PRO A 238 -14.18 12.66 0.24
C PRO A 238 -13.20 12.09 1.28
N THR A 239 -11.99 11.67 0.87
CA THR A 239 -10.94 11.23 1.80
C THR A 239 -10.33 12.39 2.59
N MET A 240 -10.52 13.65 2.17
CA MET A 240 -10.07 14.86 2.87
C MET A 240 -10.93 15.22 4.09
N THR A 241 -11.93 14.41 4.49
CA THR A 241 -12.82 14.73 5.63
C THR A 241 -12.04 14.95 6.93
N HIS A 242 -10.83 14.39 7.06
CA HIS A 242 -9.94 14.52 8.21
C HIS A 242 -8.48 14.68 7.78
N PRO A 243 -8.06 15.90 7.40
CA PRO A 243 -6.72 16.16 6.90
C PRO A 243 -5.65 16.04 8.00
N GLU A 244 -6.01 15.94 9.28
CA GLU A 244 -5.07 15.87 10.39
C GLU A 244 -4.06 14.72 10.27
N PHE A 245 -4.50 13.53 9.83
CA PHE A 245 -3.61 12.38 9.68
C PHE A 245 -2.71 12.51 8.44
N LEU A 246 -3.22 13.10 7.36
CA LEU A 246 -2.41 13.40 6.19
C LEU A 246 -1.37 14.49 6.50
N ASN A 247 -1.76 15.55 7.21
CA ASN A 247 -0.84 16.58 7.67
C ASN A 247 0.24 16.01 8.59
N LEU A 248 -0.12 15.08 9.48
CA LEU A 248 0.87 14.39 10.32
C LEU A 248 1.83 13.52 9.50
N TRP A 249 1.31 12.77 8.53
CA TRP A 249 2.15 11.99 7.61
C TRP A 249 3.15 12.90 6.89
N TRP A 250 2.69 14.06 6.40
CA TRP A 250 3.53 15.05 5.72
C TRP A 250 4.49 15.79 6.65
N ASP A 251 4.13 16.04 7.91
CA ASP A 251 5.02 16.63 8.90
C ASP A 251 6.19 15.68 9.21
N ILE A 252 5.92 14.38 9.38
CA ILE A 252 6.96 13.35 9.54
C ILE A 252 7.81 13.24 8.27
N PHE A 253 7.18 13.18 7.09
CA PHE A 253 7.89 13.10 5.81
C PHE A 253 8.83 14.30 5.64
N THR A 254 8.34 15.53 5.83
CA THR A 254 9.10 16.76 5.61
C THR A 254 10.19 16.95 6.66
N THR A 255 9.91 16.59 7.92
CA THR A 255 10.85 16.81 9.03
C THR A 255 11.94 15.75 9.07
N ASN A 256 11.59 14.47 8.87
CA ASN A 256 12.49 13.36 9.13
C ASN A 256 12.99 12.67 7.85
N ILE A 257 12.19 12.63 6.79
CA ILE A 257 12.49 11.82 5.58
C ILE A 257 13.10 12.67 4.46
N LEU A 258 12.55 13.84 4.21
CA LEU A 258 13.02 14.74 3.15
C LEU A 258 14.51 15.09 3.29
N PRO A 259 15.06 15.38 4.49
CA PRO A 259 16.50 15.62 4.65
C PRO A 259 17.35 14.39 4.27
N LEU A 260 16.87 13.18 4.57
CA LEU A 260 17.55 11.94 4.18
C LEU A 260 17.54 11.79 2.65
N LEU A 261 16.40 12.00 2.01
CA LEU A 261 16.31 11.94 0.54
C LEU A 261 17.24 12.97 -0.14
N GLN A 262 17.36 14.17 0.42
CA GLN A 262 18.30 15.20 -0.05
C GLN A 262 19.76 14.77 0.12
N GLN A 263 20.12 14.22 1.28
CA GLN A 263 21.47 13.72 1.56
C GLN A 263 21.92 12.66 0.55
N PHE A 264 21.00 11.78 0.12
CA PHE A 264 21.27 10.74 -0.87
C PHE A 264 21.01 11.18 -2.32
N GLY A 265 20.75 12.48 -2.57
CA GLY A 265 20.62 13.06 -3.90
C GLY A 265 19.33 12.70 -4.65
N LEU A 266 18.34 12.14 -3.96
CA LEU A 266 17.02 11.80 -4.53
C LEU A 266 16.13 13.04 -4.70
N VAL A 267 16.40 14.11 -3.94
CA VAL A 267 15.70 15.40 -4.05
C VAL A 267 16.72 16.53 -4.19
N LYS A 268 16.51 17.42 -5.16
CA LYS A 268 17.25 18.69 -5.29
C LYS A 268 16.33 19.83 -4.84
N ASP A 269 16.82 20.68 -3.93
CA ASP A 269 16.20 21.90 -3.35
C ASP A 269 14.73 22.20 -3.70
N THR A 270 13.85 22.08 -2.71
CA THR A 270 12.41 22.29 -2.85
C THR A 270 12.01 23.72 -2.48
N HIS A 271 11.87 24.59 -3.48
CA HIS A 271 11.28 25.91 -3.28
C HIS A 271 9.76 25.91 -3.54
N SER A 272 9.02 26.38 -2.53
CA SER A 272 7.59 26.74 -2.51
C SER A 272 6.54 25.64 -2.31
N TYR A 273 6.61 24.47 -2.94
CA TYR A 273 5.63 23.38 -2.75
C TYR A 273 6.26 22.00 -2.91
N LEU A 274 5.83 21.04 -2.08
CA LEU A 274 6.26 19.64 -2.17
C LEU A 274 5.18 18.85 -2.91
N ASN A 275 5.49 18.43 -4.14
CA ASN A 275 4.83 17.29 -4.78
C ASN A 275 5.84 16.14 -4.81
N VAL A 276 5.46 15.01 -4.23
CA VAL A 276 6.33 13.83 -4.12
C VAL A 276 6.52 13.11 -5.47
N GLU A 277 5.71 13.40 -6.49
CA GLU A 277 6.00 13.00 -7.88
C GLU A 277 7.16 13.81 -8.49
N GLY A 278 7.38 15.04 -8.04
CA GLY A 278 8.55 15.86 -8.42
C GLY A 278 9.89 15.38 -7.83
N VAL A 279 9.86 14.32 -7.00
CA VAL A 279 11.01 13.69 -6.34
C VAL A 279 11.56 12.48 -7.15
N SER A 280 11.18 12.36 -8.43
CA SER A 280 11.65 11.29 -9.34
C SER A 280 12.17 11.81 -10.70
N GLY A 281 12.52 13.09 -10.81
CA GLY A 281 12.83 13.73 -12.10
C GLY A 281 14.26 13.56 -12.60
N ALA A 282 14.68 12.36 -13.00
CA ALA A 282 15.72 12.18 -14.00
C ALA A 282 15.47 10.94 -14.86
N ILE A 283 15.38 11.18 -16.18
CA ILE A 283 15.25 10.22 -17.29
C ILE A 283 13.79 9.91 -17.68
N SER A 284 13.24 10.71 -18.59
CA SER A 284 13.07 10.31 -19.99
C SER A 284 12.24 11.34 -20.75
N HIS A 285 12.86 12.20 -21.56
CA HIS A 285 12.24 12.67 -22.81
C HIS A 285 13.36 12.90 -23.83
N LEU A 286 13.71 11.80 -24.50
CA LEU A 286 14.12 11.86 -25.90
C LEU A 286 12.92 12.38 -26.68
N SER A 287 13.07 13.57 -27.24
CA SER A 287 12.11 14.21 -28.12
C SER A 287 11.93 13.35 -29.37
N VAL A 288 10.74 12.82 -29.58
CA VAL A 288 10.28 12.37 -30.90
C VAL A 288 9.08 13.24 -31.24
N GLY A 289 9.23 14.01 -32.30
CA GLY A 289 8.29 15.04 -32.72
C GLY A 289 6.90 14.49 -33.04
N GLU A 290 5.91 15.32 -32.76
CA GLU A 290 4.52 15.14 -33.19
C GLU A 290 4.47 14.93 -34.70
N THR A 291 3.94 13.78 -35.11
CA THR A 291 3.43 13.57 -36.46
C THR A 291 1.91 13.47 -36.37
N PRO A 292 1.13 14.10 -37.28
CA PRO A 292 -0.32 14.15 -37.18
C PRO A 292 -0.93 12.75 -37.33
N ALA A 293 -1.89 12.42 -36.46
CA ALA A 293 -2.61 11.15 -36.48
C ALA A 293 -3.38 10.98 -37.81
N ALA A 294 -3.06 9.90 -38.54
CA ALA A 294 -3.84 9.42 -39.67
C ALA A 294 -5.18 8.84 -39.19
N ALA A 295 -6.24 9.05 -39.98
CA ALA A 295 -7.59 8.55 -39.70
C ALA A 295 -7.61 7.02 -39.56
N GLN A 296 -8.09 6.51 -38.41
CA GLN A 296 -8.24 5.08 -38.17
C GLN A 296 -9.43 4.49 -38.96
N PRO A 297 -9.37 3.21 -39.37
CA PRO A 297 -10.45 2.55 -40.09
C PRO A 297 -11.71 2.39 -39.23
N PHE A 298 -12.88 2.40 -39.87
CA PHE A 298 -14.17 2.20 -39.22
C PHE A 298 -14.29 0.76 -38.71
N VAL A 299 -14.19 0.56 -37.39
CA VAL A 299 -14.37 -0.74 -36.73
C VAL A 299 -15.87 -1.05 -36.63
N SER A 300 -16.27 -2.29 -36.92
CA SER A 300 -17.67 -2.70 -36.81
C SER A 300 -18.16 -2.67 -35.35
N SER A 301 -19.47 -2.56 -35.13
CA SER A 301 -20.02 -2.49 -33.76
C SER A 301 -19.80 -3.77 -32.95
N GLU A 302 -19.69 -4.92 -33.62
CA GLU A 302 -19.43 -6.22 -33.00
C GLU A 302 -17.97 -6.34 -32.55
N GLU A 303 -17.01 -6.02 -33.42
CA GLU A 303 -15.58 -5.99 -33.05
C GLU A 303 -15.29 -4.97 -31.95
N ARG A 304 -15.98 -3.83 -31.97
CA ARG A 304 -15.85 -2.83 -30.90
C ARG A 304 -16.32 -3.39 -29.56
N LYS A 305 -17.42 -4.16 -29.55
CA LYS A 305 -17.93 -4.80 -28.33
C LYS A 305 -16.95 -5.86 -27.80
N GLU A 306 -16.39 -6.70 -28.66
CA GLU A 306 -15.39 -7.70 -28.24
C GLU A 306 -14.15 -7.05 -27.63
N ARG A 307 -13.68 -5.93 -28.20
CA ARG A 307 -12.57 -5.16 -27.64
C ARG A 307 -12.88 -4.58 -26.26
N TRP A 308 -14.12 -4.16 -26.02
CA TRP A 308 -14.58 -3.74 -24.70
C TRP A 308 -14.55 -4.89 -23.69
N GLU A 309 -15.03 -6.06 -24.07
CA GLU A 309 -15.06 -7.26 -23.22
C GLU A 309 -13.65 -7.78 -22.88
N GLN A 310 -12.67 -7.49 -23.75
CA GLN A 310 -11.25 -7.84 -23.56
C GLN A 310 -10.42 -6.71 -22.92
N GLY A 311 -11.04 -5.60 -22.49
CA GLY A 311 -10.34 -4.49 -21.83
C GLY A 311 -9.48 -3.61 -22.75
N GLN A 312 -9.70 -3.67 -24.07
CA GLN A 312 -8.95 -2.94 -25.09
C GLN A 312 -9.79 -1.84 -25.77
N ALA A 313 -10.67 -1.19 -25.01
CA ALA A 313 -11.53 -0.11 -25.52
C ALA A 313 -10.70 1.10 -25.98
N ASP A 314 -11.19 1.79 -27.01
CA ASP A 314 -10.51 2.96 -27.59
C ASP A 314 -10.83 4.24 -26.82
N TYR A 315 -10.25 4.37 -25.63
CA TYR A 315 -10.53 5.45 -24.69
C TYR A 315 -10.17 6.86 -25.20
N MET A 316 -9.37 6.96 -26.26
CA MET A 316 -8.97 8.24 -26.86
C MET A 316 -9.72 8.56 -28.16
N GLY A 317 -10.48 7.62 -28.70
CA GLY A 317 -11.24 7.79 -29.94
C GLY A 317 -12.72 7.46 -29.79
N ALA A 318 -13.17 6.38 -30.41
CA ALA A 318 -14.59 6.05 -30.53
C ALA A 318 -15.28 5.71 -29.20
N ASP A 319 -14.49 5.31 -28.19
CA ASP A 319 -14.93 4.94 -26.85
C ASP A 319 -14.51 5.97 -25.79
N SER A 320 -14.18 7.19 -26.23
CA SER A 320 -13.86 8.28 -25.32
C SER A 320 -15.05 8.66 -24.44
N PHE A 321 -14.74 9.15 -23.24
CA PHE A 321 -15.72 9.59 -22.27
C PHE A 321 -16.70 10.62 -22.86
N ASP A 322 -16.21 11.57 -23.66
CA ASP A 322 -17.03 12.60 -24.28
C ASP A 322 -18.05 12.02 -25.27
N ASN A 323 -17.69 10.95 -25.99
CA ASN A 323 -18.60 10.28 -26.91
C ASN A 323 -19.65 9.43 -26.18
N ILE A 324 -19.25 8.75 -25.10
CA ILE A 324 -20.17 7.96 -24.27
C ILE A 324 -21.18 8.87 -23.57
N LYS A 325 -20.70 9.96 -22.96
CA LYS A 325 -21.54 10.95 -22.29
C LYS A 325 -22.56 11.55 -23.23
N ARG A 326 -22.13 11.99 -24.43
CA ARG A 326 -23.03 12.54 -25.46
C ARG A 326 -24.15 11.57 -25.85
N LYS A 327 -23.84 10.27 -25.93
CA LYS A 327 -24.83 9.23 -26.26
C LYS A 327 -25.80 8.99 -25.10
N LEU A 328 -25.33 8.95 -23.86
CA LEU A 328 -26.19 8.84 -22.67
C LEU A 328 -27.14 10.03 -22.55
N ASP A 329 -26.64 11.24 -22.79
CA ASP A 329 -27.44 12.46 -22.78
C ASP A 329 -28.54 12.45 -23.84
N THR A 330 -28.39 11.68 -24.93
CA THR A 330 -29.43 11.52 -25.97
C THR A 330 -30.53 10.54 -25.57
N TYR A 331 -30.26 9.59 -24.67
CA TYR A 331 -31.23 8.61 -24.18
C TYR A 331 -32.00 9.07 -22.92
N LEU A 332 -31.51 10.12 -22.25
CA LEU A 332 -32.04 10.63 -20.99
C LEU A 332 -32.92 11.89 -21.14
N GLN A 333 -33.36 12.21 -22.38
CA GLN A 333 -34.39 13.20 -22.69
C GLN A 333 -35.75 12.54 -22.92
#